data_AF-A0A926B3R4-F1
#
_entry.id   AF-A0A926B3R4-F1
#
_cell.length_a   1.000
_cell.length_b   1.000
_cell.length_c   1.000
_cell.angle_alpha   90.00
_cell.angle_beta   90.00
_cell.angle_gamma   90.00
#
_symmetry.space_group_name_H-M   'P 1'
#
loop_
_entity.id
_entity.type
_entity.pdbx_description
1 polymer ?
#
loop_
_entity_poly.entity_id
_entity_poly.type
_entity_poly.pdbx_seq_one_letter_code
_entity_poly.pdbx_strand_id
1 'polypeptide(L)'
;TFDSKLFRSIVPFLLKPGFLTNEFNAGRRTKYVSPLRLFLFVSIVAFFIFSVNLNKMVIGDDVEVDKVGDALVIDGSNRGASSRNGNDDSGSGFSRAMDEIVVEIEPGIDNFFAQKAKQFKKMGLASFIKKFLADFEENISKAIFFLIPVFALLLKLLYIRSKRFYVEHLIFSLHFHTFALIILLLAALINSPTANVLAPLMMGIYLFIALREVFKQSCFKTLIKFSLLSSVYGVVVFFVLLGLSLATVALL
;
A
#
# COMPACT_ATOMS: atom_id res chain seq x y z
N THR A 1 9.74 -31.36 -15.92
CA THR A 1 10.08 -31.80 -14.56
C THR A 1 9.69 -30.72 -13.57
N PHE A 2 8.44 -30.75 -13.08
CA PHE A 2 7.98 -29.84 -12.02
C PHE A 2 8.83 -30.11 -10.78
N ASP A 3 9.62 -29.10 -10.40
CA ASP A 3 10.80 -29.25 -9.57
C ASP A 3 10.39 -29.48 -8.11
N SER A 4 10.66 -30.66 -7.56
CA SER A 4 10.46 -31.00 -6.14
C SER A 4 11.21 -30.05 -5.18
N LYS A 5 12.13 -29.23 -5.72
CA LYS A 5 12.80 -28.12 -5.05
C LYS A 5 11.88 -26.94 -4.71
N LEU A 6 10.79 -26.71 -5.47
CA LEU A 6 9.83 -25.64 -5.18
C LEU A 6 9.14 -25.91 -3.83
N PHE A 7 8.53 -27.08 -3.66
CA PHE A 7 7.88 -27.47 -2.41
C PHE A 7 8.85 -27.55 -1.23
N ARG A 8 10.09 -28.01 -1.47
CA ARG A 8 11.14 -28.06 -0.43
C ARG A 8 11.63 -26.67 0.01
N SER A 9 11.41 -25.64 -0.82
CA SER A 9 11.78 -24.25 -0.51
C SER A 9 10.63 -23.48 0.13
N ILE A 10 9.37 -23.75 -0.23
CA ILE A 10 8.18 -23.05 0.27
C ILE A 10 8.00 -23.21 1.79
N VAL A 11 8.19 -24.42 2.32
CA VAL A 11 7.99 -24.69 3.76
C VAL A 11 9.01 -23.95 4.65
N PRO A 12 10.34 -24.08 4.44
CA PRO A 12 11.31 -23.31 5.21
C PRO A 12 11.26 -21.80 4.92
N PHE A 13 10.78 -21.40 3.75
CA PHE A 13 10.57 -19.99 3.40
C PHE A 13 9.48 -19.32 4.26
N LEU A 14 8.34 -19.98 4.47
CA LEU A 14 7.26 -19.44 5.31
C LEU A 14 7.55 -19.50 6.81
N LEU A 15 8.32 -20.51 7.27
CA LEU A 15 8.47 -20.80 8.70
C LEU A 15 9.77 -20.28 9.33
N LYS A 16 10.77 -19.91 8.53
CA LYS A 16 12.07 -19.41 9.04
C LYS A 16 12.42 -18.06 8.39
N PRO A 17 11.87 -16.93 8.90
CA PRO A 17 12.17 -15.60 8.39
C PRO A 17 13.69 -15.34 8.34
N GLY A 18 14.19 -14.94 7.17
CA GLY A 18 15.61 -14.54 6.98
C GLY A 18 16.61 -15.69 6.73
N PHE A 19 16.24 -16.95 6.97
CA PHE A 19 17.15 -18.09 6.77
C PHE A 19 17.56 -18.27 5.30
N LEU A 20 16.60 -18.25 4.38
CA LEU A 20 16.89 -18.39 2.93
C LEU A 20 17.73 -17.24 2.40
N THR A 21 17.43 -16.00 2.83
CA THR A 21 18.22 -14.82 2.45
C THR A 21 19.69 -15.00 2.89
N ASN A 22 19.92 -15.47 4.11
CA ASN A 22 21.26 -15.73 4.63
C ASN A 22 21.96 -16.90 3.88
N GLU A 23 21.25 -18.00 3.59
CA GLU A 23 21.81 -19.13 2.81
C GLU A 23 22.17 -18.75 1.37
N PHE A 24 21.33 -17.95 0.72
CA PHE A 24 21.56 -17.49 -0.65
C PHE A 24 22.74 -16.50 -0.71
N ASN A 25 22.82 -15.58 0.26
CA ASN A 25 23.94 -14.64 0.38
C ASN A 25 25.25 -15.35 0.74
N ALA A 26 25.19 -16.50 1.44
CA ALA A 26 26.35 -17.34 1.74
C ALA A 26 26.86 -18.17 0.55
N GLY A 27 26.34 -17.95 -0.67
CA GLY A 27 26.85 -18.57 -1.89
C GLY A 27 26.26 -19.95 -2.21
N ARG A 28 25.33 -20.48 -1.39
CA ARG A 28 24.66 -21.78 -1.64
C ARG A 28 23.52 -21.66 -2.68
N ARG A 29 23.82 -21.05 -3.83
CA ARG A 29 22.86 -20.61 -4.87
C ARG A 29 22.19 -21.73 -5.67
N THR A 30 22.70 -22.97 -5.61
CA THR A 30 22.22 -24.11 -6.40
C THR A 30 21.14 -24.96 -5.72
N LYS A 31 20.91 -24.73 -4.42
CA LYS A 31 20.02 -25.58 -3.60
C LYS A 31 18.59 -25.06 -3.49
N TYR A 32 18.35 -23.76 -3.74
CA TYR A 32 17.04 -23.12 -3.64
C TYR A 32 16.65 -22.40 -4.92
N VAL A 33 15.34 -22.26 -5.14
CA VAL A 33 14.78 -21.54 -6.28
C VAL A 33 15.17 -20.06 -6.18
N SER A 34 15.49 -19.42 -7.31
CA SER A 34 15.84 -18.00 -7.30
C SER A 34 14.67 -17.17 -6.75
N PRO A 35 14.93 -16.20 -5.85
CA PRO A 35 13.87 -15.42 -5.19
C PRO A 35 12.92 -14.75 -6.17
N LEU A 36 13.45 -14.29 -7.30
CA LEU A 36 12.66 -13.71 -8.39
C LEU A 36 11.71 -14.72 -9.03
N ARG A 37 12.16 -15.96 -9.27
CA ARG A 37 11.31 -17.00 -9.88
C ARG A 37 10.20 -17.41 -8.92
N LEU A 38 10.49 -17.50 -7.62
CA LEU A 38 9.48 -17.77 -6.61
C LEU A 38 8.44 -16.66 -6.56
N PHE A 39 8.87 -15.40 -6.53
CA PHE A 39 7.99 -14.24 -6.58
C PHE A 39 7.07 -14.28 -7.81
N LEU A 40 7.63 -14.42 -9.01
CA LEU A 40 6.84 -14.46 -10.25
C LEU A 40 5.81 -15.60 -10.24
N PHE A 41 6.21 -16.78 -9.79
CA PHE A 41 5.29 -17.92 -9.67
C PHE A 41 4.12 -17.61 -8.72
N VAL A 42 4.43 -17.09 -7.53
CA VAL A 42 3.41 -16.71 -6.54
C VAL A 42 2.53 -15.58 -7.06
N SER A 43 3.08 -14.58 -7.74
CA SER A 43 2.30 -13.48 -8.33
C SER A 43 1.33 -13.97 -9.40
N ILE A 44 1.75 -14.90 -10.26
CA ILE A 44 0.87 -15.49 -11.28
C ILE A 44 -0.29 -16.25 -10.61
N VAL A 45 0.01 -17.09 -9.61
CA VAL A 45 -1.00 -17.84 -8.87
C VAL A 45 -1.94 -16.90 -8.10
N ALA A 46 -1.39 -15.90 -7.42
CA ALA A 46 -2.15 -14.92 -6.67
C ALA A 46 -3.05 -14.09 -7.59
N PHE A 47 -2.54 -13.63 -8.73
CA PHE A 47 -3.33 -12.91 -9.73
C PHE A 47 -4.50 -13.75 -10.22
N PHE A 48 -4.27 -15.03 -10.54
CA PHE A 48 -5.35 -15.90 -11.01
C PHE A 48 -6.43 -16.11 -9.95
N ILE A 49 -6.04 -16.43 -8.71
CA ILE A 49 -7.00 -16.64 -7.62
C ILE A 49 -7.72 -15.33 -7.27
N PHE A 50 -6.99 -14.22 -7.19
CA PHE A 50 -7.56 -12.92 -6.90
C PHE A 50 -8.52 -12.46 -7.99
N SER A 51 -8.17 -12.62 -9.27
CA SER A 51 -9.06 -12.33 -10.41
C SER A 51 -10.36 -13.13 -10.35
N VAL A 52 -10.30 -14.43 -10.02
CA VAL A 52 -11.52 -15.26 -9.85
C VAL A 52 -12.36 -14.82 -8.65
N ASN A 53 -11.75 -14.41 -7.55
CA ASN A 53 -12.48 -13.96 -6.35
C ASN A 53 -13.06 -12.54 -6.50
N LEU A 54 -12.31 -11.62 -7.12
CA LEU A 54 -12.79 -10.28 -7.45
C LEU A 54 -13.96 -10.31 -8.42
N ASN A 55 -13.89 -11.14 -9.46
CA ASN A 55 -14.99 -11.23 -10.42
C ASN A 55 -16.30 -11.70 -9.77
N LYS A 56 -16.23 -12.55 -8.73
CA LYS A 56 -17.40 -12.94 -7.92
C LYS A 56 -17.93 -11.79 -7.06
N MET A 57 -17.07 -10.92 -6.57
CA MET A 57 -17.45 -9.73 -5.79
C MET A 57 -18.03 -8.61 -6.68
N VAL A 58 -17.54 -8.48 -7.92
CA VAL A 58 -18.00 -7.45 -8.89
C VAL A 58 -19.27 -7.89 -9.64
N ILE A 59 -19.48 -9.18 -9.89
CA ILE A 59 -20.68 -9.71 -10.58
C ILE A 59 -21.76 -10.17 -9.59
N GLY A 60 -21.43 -10.39 -8.31
CA GLY A 60 -22.34 -10.96 -7.30
C GLY A 60 -23.14 -9.97 -6.47
N ASP A 61 -22.69 -8.72 -6.36
CA ASP A 61 -23.45 -7.63 -5.76
C ASP A 61 -23.39 -6.46 -6.74
N ASP A 62 -24.55 -6.01 -7.22
CA ASP A 62 -24.68 -4.63 -7.66
C ASP A 62 -24.17 -3.80 -6.49
N VAL A 63 -22.94 -3.27 -6.60
CA VAL A 63 -22.39 -2.47 -5.50
C VAL A 63 -23.34 -1.28 -5.34
N GLU A 64 -24.20 -1.36 -4.32
CA GLU A 64 -25.13 -0.36 -3.80
C GLU A 64 -24.29 0.78 -3.20
N VAL A 65 -23.49 1.44 -4.03
CA VAL A 65 -22.71 2.61 -3.61
C VAL A 65 -23.63 3.81 -3.29
N ASP A 66 -24.93 3.71 -3.62
CA ASP A 66 -25.94 4.69 -3.25
C ASP A 66 -26.10 4.83 -1.73
N LYS A 67 -25.91 3.74 -0.95
CA LYS A 67 -26.05 3.78 0.51
C LYS A 67 -24.88 4.45 1.24
N VAL A 68 -23.71 4.54 0.63
CA VAL A 68 -22.56 5.31 1.18
C VAL A 68 -22.74 6.81 0.91
N GLY A 69 -23.45 7.18 -0.17
CA GLY A 69 -23.85 8.55 -0.45
C GLY A 69 -24.86 9.09 0.58
N ASP A 70 -25.89 8.30 0.90
CA ASP A 70 -26.95 8.74 1.82
C ASP A 70 -26.50 8.77 3.29
N ALA A 71 -25.54 7.93 3.70
CA ALA A 71 -25.02 7.92 5.07
C ALA A 71 -24.15 9.14 5.42
N LEU A 72 -23.59 9.83 4.42
CA LEU A 72 -22.82 11.08 4.58
C LEU A 72 -23.67 12.35 4.39
N VAL A 73 -24.95 12.21 4.02
CA VAL A 73 -25.92 13.31 3.91
C VAL A 73 -26.71 13.51 5.22
N ILE A 74 -26.31 12.86 6.32
CA ILE A 74 -26.94 13.07 7.63
C ILE A 74 -26.53 14.43 8.22
N ASP A 75 -27.50 15.34 8.11
CA ASP A 75 -27.81 16.45 9.02
C ASP A 75 -26.99 17.75 8.90
N GLY A 76 -27.33 18.54 7.87
CA GLY A 76 -27.03 19.97 7.81
C GLY A 76 -28.23 20.85 7.46
N SER A 77 -29.46 20.31 7.45
CA SER A 77 -30.63 21.07 6.98
C SER A 77 -31.94 20.63 7.62
N ASN A 78 -32.07 20.73 8.96
CA ASN A 78 -33.26 21.31 9.61
C ASN A 78 -33.15 21.27 11.13
N ARG A 79 -32.69 22.37 11.75
CA ARG A 79 -33.20 22.77 13.06
C ARG A 79 -33.46 24.26 13.03
N GLY A 80 -34.71 24.61 12.77
CA GLY A 80 -35.21 25.94 13.09
C GLY A 80 -35.04 26.19 14.59
N ALA A 81 -34.34 27.26 14.93
CA ALA A 81 -34.44 27.91 16.22
C ALA A 81 -34.32 29.43 16.01
N SER A 82 -35.41 30.10 16.31
CA SER A 82 -35.54 31.55 16.43
C SER A 82 -34.58 32.12 17.49
N SER A 83 -34.26 33.42 17.33
CA SER A 83 -33.64 34.33 18.32
C SER A 83 -32.11 34.18 18.43
N ARG A 84 -31.27 35.21 18.26
CA ARG A 84 -31.35 36.59 18.74
C ARG A 84 -30.28 37.47 18.05
N ASN A 85 -30.59 38.75 17.91
CA ASN A 85 -29.70 39.83 17.51
C ASN A 85 -28.46 39.93 18.44
N GLY A 86 -27.28 40.17 17.85
CA GLY A 86 -26.02 40.41 18.58
C GLY A 86 -24.85 40.55 17.62
N ASN A 87 -24.51 41.80 17.29
CA ASN A 87 -23.21 42.17 16.76
C ASN A 87 -22.12 41.68 17.72
N ASP A 88 -21.16 40.90 17.24
CA ASP A 88 -19.83 40.82 17.84
C ASP A 88 -18.80 40.56 16.73
N ASP A 89 -18.16 41.66 16.33
CA ASP A 89 -16.90 41.72 15.59
C ASP A 89 -15.82 40.99 16.39
N SER A 90 -15.53 39.73 16.06
CA SER A 90 -14.33 39.01 16.52
C SER A 90 -14.01 37.79 15.63
N GLY A 91 -14.01 38.00 14.31
CA GLY A 91 -13.48 37.04 13.34
C GLY A 91 -11.97 37.23 13.18
N SER A 92 -11.21 36.41 13.91
CA SER A 92 -9.75 36.27 13.95
C SER A 92 -8.96 36.80 12.73
N GLY A 93 -7.92 37.61 13.00
CA GLY A 93 -6.91 38.02 12.01
C GLY A 93 -6.20 36.86 11.28
N PHE A 94 -6.40 35.63 11.75
CA PHE A 94 -6.00 34.40 11.09
C PHE A 94 -6.72 34.18 9.74
N SER A 95 -8.02 34.53 9.61
CA SER A 95 -8.72 34.44 8.32
C SER A 95 -8.21 35.47 7.30
N ARG A 96 -7.82 36.66 7.75
CA ARG A 96 -7.25 37.69 6.86
C ARG A 96 -5.82 37.34 6.43
N ALA A 97 -5.02 36.78 7.34
CA ALA A 97 -3.70 36.25 7.01
C ALA A 97 -3.78 35.04 6.05
N MET A 98 -4.81 34.21 6.17
CA MET A 98 -5.07 33.12 5.23
C MET A 98 -5.46 33.64 3.84
N ASP A 99 -6.32 34.66 3.75
CA ASP A 99 -6.67 35.30 2.47
C ASP A 99 -5.46 36.01 1.83
N GLU A 100 -4.59 36.62 2.63
CA GLU A 100 -3.39 37.32 2.14
C GLU A 100 -2.30 36.33 1.66
N ILE A 101 -2.15 35.17 2.30
CA ILE A 101 -1.23 34.09 1.88
C ILE A 101 -1.74 33.36 0.62
N VAL A 102 -3.05 33.31 0.38
CA VAL A 102 -3.64 32.66 -0.79
C VAL A 102 -3.41 33.45 -2.09
N VAL A 103 -3.15 34.75 -2.00
CA VAL A 103 -3.00 35.63 -3.19
C VAL A 103 -1.63 35.49 -3.88
N GLU A 104 -0.64 34.82 -3.27
CA GLU A 104 0.73 34.75 -3.81
C GLU A 104 1.19 33.32 -4.19
N ILE A 105 0.29 32.50 -4.73
CA ILE A 105 0.64 31.23 -5.40
C ILE A 105 0.34 31.35 -6.89
N GLU A 106 1.33 31.08 -7.74
CA GLU A 106 1.30 31.27 -9.21
C GLU A 106 -0.02 30.82 -9.88
N PRO A 107 -0.54 31.60 -10.87
CA PRO A 107 -1.84 31.43 -11.55
C PRO A 107 -1.96 30.19 -12.48
N GLY A 108 -1.03 29.24 -12.37
CA GLY A 108 -1.10 27.94 -13.04
C GLY A 108 -1.58 26.80 -12.13
N ILE A 109 -1.39 26.93 -10.81
CA ILE A 109 -1.69 25.88 -9.83
C ILE A 109 -3.17 25.90 -9.43
N ASP A 110 -3.72 27.09 -9.23
CA ASP A 110 -5.13 27.40 -8.99
C ASP A 110 -6.07 26.84 -10.06
N ASN A 111 -5.74 27.00 -11.34
CA ASN A 111 -6.55 26.51 -12.45
C ASN A 111 -6.55 24.98 -12.55
N PHE A 112 -5.41 24.32 -12.31
CA PHE A 112 -5.31 22.85 -12.31
C PHE A 112 -6.11 22.22 -11.18
N PHE A 113 -5.95 22.71 -9.95
CA PHE A 113 -6.67 22.18 -8.78
C PHE A 113 -8.17 22.50 -8.84
N ALA A 114 -8.55 23.70 -9.31
CA ALA A 114 -9.96 24.05 -9.51
C ALA A 114 -10.63 23.16 -10.57
N GLN A 115 -9.91 22.85 -11.65
CA GLN A 115 -10.40 21.95 -12.70
C GLN A 115 -10.58 20.52 -12.17
N LYS A 116 -9.58 19.99 -11.43
CA LYS A 116 -9.64 18.66 -10.80
C LYS A 116 -10.74 18.56 -9.74
N ALA A 117 -10.91 19.59 -8.91
CA ALA A 117 -11.97 19.66 -7.91
C ALA A 117 -13.36 19.68 -8.56
N LYS A 118 -13.53 20.44 -9.65
CA LYS A 118 -14.78 20.48 -10.43
C LYS A 118 -15.06 19.15 -11.13
N GLN A 119 -14.03 18.46 -11.61
CA GLN A 119 -14.13 17.15 -12.24
C GLN A 119 -14.51 16.05 -11.21
N PHE A 120 -13.90 16.06 -10.03
CA PHE A 120 -14.24 15.17 -8.91
C PHE A 120 -15.68 15.39 -8.43
N LYS A 121 -16.09 16.66 -8.25
CA LYS A 121 -17.45 17.02 -7.84
C LYS A 121 -18.52 16.56 -8.85
N LYS A 122 -18.20 16.55 -10.14
CA LYS A 122 -19.11 16.06 -11.20
C LYS A 122 -19.23 14.54 -11.24
N MET A 123 -18.17 13.82 -10.86
CA MET A 123 -18.13 12.36 -10.90
C MET A 123 -18.87 11.71 -9.73
N GLY A 124 -18.81 12.34 -8.55
CA GLY A 124 -19.31 11.77 -7.30
C GLY A 124 -18.34 10.74 -6.71
N LEU A 125 -18.29 10.65 -5.37
CA LEU A 125 -17.38 9.75 -4.64
C LEU A 125 -17.56 8.29 -5.06
N ALA A 126 -18.80 7.87 -5.30
CA ALA A 126 -19.16 6.53 -5.70
C ALA A 126 -18.51 6.09 -7.02
N SER A 127 -18.70 6.89 -8.07
CA SER A 127 -18.14 6.63 -9.41
C SER A 127 -16.62 6.76 -9.42
N PHE A 128 -16.07 7.68 -8.61
CA PHE A 128 -14.63 7.79 -8.42
C PHE A 128 -14.06 6.51 -7.80
N ILE A 129 -14.66 5.98 -6.73
CA ILE A 129 -14.21 4.74 -6.11
C ILE A 129 -14.29 3.58 -7.10
N LYS A 130 -15.40 3.42 -7.84
CA LYS A 130 -15.52 2.35 -8.86
C LYS A 130 -14.43 2.44 -9.93
N LYS A 131 -14.17 3.64 -10.47
CA LYS A 131 -13.14 3.84 -11.50
C LYS A 131 -11.72 3.70 -10.95
N PHE A 132 -11.47 4.20 -9.74
CA PHE A 132 -10.20 4.01 -9.04
C PHE A 132 -9.92 2.52 -8.81
N LEU A 133 -10.91 1.75 -8.38
CA LEU A 133 -10.77 0.30 -8.18
C LEU A 133 -10.45 -0.43 -9.50
N ALA A 134 -11.07 -0.02 -10.62
CA ALA A 134 -10.77 -0.58 -11.94
C ALA A 134 -9.35 -0.24 -12.41
N ASP A 135 -8.94 1.03 -12.32
CA ASP A 135 -7.59 1.47 -12.69
C ASP A 135 -6.53 0.88 -11.76
N PHE A 136 -6.86 0.68 -10.48
CA PHE A 136 -6.02 0.00 -9.51
C PHE A 136 -5.82 -1.47 -9.90
N GLU A 137 -6.88 -2.18 -10.30
CA GLU A 137 -6.79 -3.57 -10.75
C GLU A 137 -5.86 -3.71 -11.96
N GLU A 138 -5.94 -2.81 -12.94
CA GLU A 138 -5.09 -2.84 -14.13
C GLU A 138 -3.61 -2.58 -13.80
N ASN A 139 -3.33 -1.79 -12.75
CA ASN A 139 -1.99 -1.32 -12.43
C ASN A 139 -1.37 -1.96 -11.18
N ILE A 140 -2.10 -2.84 -10.48
CA ILE A 140 -1.65 -3.45 -9.21
C ILE A 140 -0.34 -4.23 -9.41
N SER A 141 -0.24 -5.01 -10.49
CA SER A 141 0.97 -5.79 -10.77
C SER A 141 2.18 -4.90 -11.09
N LYS A 142 1.95 -3.78 -11.80
CA LYS A 142 3.00 -2.79 -12.12
C LYS A 142 3.48 -2.09 -10.85
N ALA A 143 2.55 -1.68 -9.98
CA ALA A 143 2.85 -1.03 -8.71
C ALA A 143 3.66 -1.93 -7.77
N ILE A 144 3.26 -3.21 -7.61
CA ILE A 144 4.00 -4.17 -6.78
C ILE A 144 5.42 -4.40 -7.34
N PHE A 145 5.56 -4.53 -8.67
CA PHE A 145 6.86 -4.71 -9.29
C PHE A 145 7.78 -3.49 -9.07
N PHE A 146 7.23 -2.28 -9.10
CA PHE A 146 7.95 -1.05 -8.79
C PHE A 146 8.33 -0.92 -7.31
N LEU A 147 7.45 -1.35 -6.40
CA LEU A 147 7.67 -1.25 -4.96
C LEU A 147 8.82 -2.14 -4.45
N ILE A 148 9.10 -3.27 -5.10
CA ILE A 148 10.18 -4.20 -4.72
C ILE A 148 11.58 -3.56 -4.78
N PRO A 149 12.04 -2.98 -5.91
CA PRO A 149 13.33 -2.33 -5.99
C PRO A 149 13.39 -1.07 -5.12
N VAL A 150 12.26 -0.37 -4.94
CA VAL A 150 12.16 0.77 -4.03
C VAL A 150 12.36 0.31 -2.57
N PHE A 151 11.68 -0.74 -2.13
CA PHE A 151 11.86 -1.30 -0.78
C PHE A 151 13.29 -1.79 -0.55
N ALA A 152 13.89 -2.43 -1.55
CA ALA A 152 15.31 -2.83 -1.51
C ALA A 152 16.24 -1.61 -1.38
N LEU A 153 15.92 -0.51 -2.06
CA LEU A 153 16.67 0.74 -1.99
C LEU A 153 16.51 1.41 -0.62
N LEU A 154 15.30 1.44 -0.05
CA LEU A 154 15.06 1.91 1.31
C LEU A 154 15.84 1.10 2.34
N LEU A 155 15.88 -0.23 2.19
CA LEU A 155 16.73 -1.08 3.02
C LEU A 155 18.21 -0.76 2.86
N LYS A 156 18.68 -0.57 1.63
CA LYS A 156 20.08 -0.18 1.40
C LYS A 156 20.41 1.17 2.02
N LEU A 157 19.51 2.13 1.95
CA LEU A 157 19.68 3.45 2.57
C LEU A 157 19.73 3.34 4.11
N LEU A 158 18.79 2.59 4.69
CA LEU A 158 18.69 2.40 6.14
C LEU A 158 19.84 1.57 6.73
N TYR A 159 20.41 0.67 5.94
CA TYR A 159 21.55 -0.16 6.30
C TYR A 159 22.82 0.21 5.53
N ILE A 160 22.98 1.49 5.17
CA ILE A 160 24.13 1.98 4.37
C ILE A 160 25.49 1.66 5.02
N ARG A 161 25.53 1.58 6.36
CA ARG A 161 26.73 1.21 7.15
C ARG A 161 27.02 -0.29 7.23
N SER A 162 26.16 -1.15 6.70
CA SER A 162 26.28 -2.61 6.85
C SER A 162 27.28 -3.27 5.88
N LYS A 163 27.84 -2.52 4.91
CA LYS A 163 28.73 -3.01 3.83
C LYS A 163 28.13 -4.12 2.95
N ARG A 164 26.83 -4.34 3.02
CA ARG A 164 26.07 -5.34 2.24
C ARG A 164 25.81 -4.81 0.83
N PHE A 165 25.80 -5.69 -0.17
CA PHE A 165 25.53 -5.30 -1.55
C PHE A 165 24.03 -5.02 -1.78
N TYR A 166 23.69 -4.20 -2.77
CA TYR A 166 22.28 -3.92 -3.13
C TYR A 166 21.50 -5.20 -3.43
N VAL A 167 22.15 -6.16 -4.08
CA VAL A 167 21.57 -7.45 -4.43
C VAL A 167 21.09 -8.20 -3.18
N GLU A 168 21.79 -8.11 -2.05
CA GLU A 168 21.37 -8.77 -0.80
C GLU A 168 20.06 -8.16 -0.26
N HIS A 169 19.90 -6.83 -0.34
CA HIS A 169 18.68 -6.13 0.03
C HIS A 169 17.53 -6.41 -0.95
N LEU A 170 17.84 -6.54 -2.24
CA LEU A 170 16.87 -6.89 -3.28
C LEU A 170 16.34 -8.32 -3.10
N ILE A 171 17.23 -9.27 -2.82
CA ILE A 171 16.86 -10.64 -2.50
C ILE A 171 15.95 -10.68 -1.27
N PHE A 172 16.28 -9.94 -0.21
CA PHE A 172 15.41 -9.82 0.96
C PHE A 172 14.04 -9.26 0.60
N SER A 173 14.00 -8.17 -0.18
CA SER A 173 12.76 -7.53 -0.64
C SER A 173 11.85 -8.51 -1.36
N LEU A 174 12.41 -9.32 -2.28
CA LEU A 174 11.67 -10.34 -3.01
C LEU A 174 11.07 -11.40 -2.09
N HIS A 175 11.84 -11.91 -1.12
CA HIS A 175 11.32 -12.89 -0.16
C HIS A 175 10.19 -12.30 0.71
N PHE A 176 10.37 -11.07 1.20
CA PHE A 176 9.37 -10.40 2.02
C PHE A 176 8.06 -10.18 1.25
N HIS A 177 8.13 -9.65 0.03
CA HIS A 177 6.94 -9.41 -0.79
C HIS A 177 6.27 -10.71 -1.25
N THR A 178 7.03 -11.76 -1.53
CA THR A 178 6.47 -13.08 -1.83
C THR A 178 5.67 -13.61 -0.63
N PHE A 179 6.20 -13.48 0.58
CA PHE A 179 5.51 -13.91 1.81
C PHE A 179 4.25 -13.08 2.05
N ALA A 180 4.34 -11.76 1.87
CA ALA A 180 3.20 -10.86 1.97
C ALA A 180 2.08 -11.24 0.98
N LEU A 181 2.42 -11.55 -0.28
CA LEU A 181 1.46 -12.01 -1.28
C LEU A 181 0.76 -13.31 -0.87
N ILE A 182 1.48 -14.28 -0.31
CA ILE A 182 0.87 -15.54 0.14
C ILE A 182 -0.09 -15.31 1.32
N ILE A 183 0.29 -14.48 2.29
CA ILE A 183 -0.58 -14.16 3.43
C ILE A 183 -1.82 -13.38 2.98
N LEU A 184 -1.65 -12.38 2.10
CA LEU A 184 -2.76 -11.62 1.55
C LEU A 184 -3.69 -12.50 0.72
N LEU A 185 -3.14 -13.42 -0.07
CA LEU A 185 -3.90 -14.41 -0.82
C LEU A 185 -4.71 -15.32 0.11
N LEU A 186 -4.11 -15.80 1.20
CA LEU A 186 -4.80 -16.63 2.18
C LEU A 186 -5.91 -15.85 2.90
N ALA A 187 -5.65 -14.58 3.27
CA ALA A 187 -6.65 -13.72 3.88
C ALA A 187 -7.83 -13.44 2.95
N ALA A 188 -7.56 -13.17 1.67
CA ALA A 188 -8.58 -13.00 0.63
C ALA A 188 -9.41 -14.28 0.44
N LEU A 189 -8.80 -15.46 0.54
CA LEU A 189 -9.50 -16.74 0.40
C LEU A 189 -10.38 -17.07 1.62
N ILE A 190 -9.93 -16.70 2.83
CA ILE A 190 -10.72 -16.84 4.06
C ILE A 190 -11.88 -15.83 4.09
N ASN A 191 -11.67 -14.63 3.52
CA ASN A 191 -12.64 -13.55 3.44
C ASN A 191 -13.35 -13.24 4.78
N SER A 192 -12.59 -13.23 5.88
CA SER A 192 -13.11 -12.88 7.21
C SER A 192 -12.49 -11.58 7.71
N PRO A 193 -13.24 -10.76 8.50
CA PRO A 193 -12.67 -9.57 9.14
C PRO A 193 -11.45 -9.90 10.00
N THR A 194 -11.47 -11.06 10.66
CA THR A 194 -10.35 -11.56 11.47
C THR A 194 -9.10 -11.79 10.63
N ALA A 195 -9.22 -12.38 9.43
CA ALA A 195 -8.09 -12.61 8.54
C ALA A 195 -7.52 -11.30 8.00
N ASN A 196 -8.38 -10.33 7.68
CA ASN A 196 -7.97 -9.01 7.18
C ASN A 196 -7.16 -8.21 8.21
N VAL A 197 -7.43 -8.40 9.51
CA VAL A 197 -6.65 -7.79 10.61
C VAL A 197 -5.38 -8.59 10.92
N LEU A 198 -5.46 -9.92 10.90
CA LEU A 198 -4.34 -10.78 11.29
C LEU A 198 -3.22 -10.81 10.23
N ALA A 199 -3.58 -10.75 8.94
CA ALA A 199 -2.64 -10.74 7.83
C ALA A 199 -1.56 -9.64 7.92
N PRO A 200 -1.90 -8.35 8.05
CA PRO A 200 -0.89 -7.28 8.17
C PRO A 200 -0.06 -7.41 9.45
N LEU A 201 -0.65 -7.90 10.55
CA LEU A 201 0.08 -8.16 11.79
C LEU A 201 1.14 -9.25 11.58
N MET A 202 0.79 -10.34 10.89
CA MET A 202 1.72 -11.41 10.56
C MET A 202 2.83 -10.97 9.61
N MET A 203 2.51 -10.13 8.63
CA MET A 203 3.51 -9.50 7.76
C MET A 203 4.48 -8.61 8.55
N GLY A 204 3.97 -7.81 9.48
CA GLY A 204 4.79 -6.94 10.34
C GLY A 204 5.71 -7.73 11.28
N ILE A 205 5.18 -8.77 11.93
CA ILE A 205 5.96 -9.67 12.80
C ILE A 205 7.05 -10.37 11.98
N TYR A 206 6.71 -10.91 10.81
CA TYR A 206 7.67 -11.54 9.92
C TYR A 206 8.78 -10.58 9.49
N LEU A 207 8.42 -9.35 9.09
CA LEU A 207 9.40 -8.33 8.70
C LEU A 207 10.38 -8.02 9.83
N PHE A 208 9.87 -7.81 11.05
CA PHE A 208 10.71 -7.51 12.20
C PHE A 208 11.72 -8.64 12.50
N ILE A 209 11.27 -9.89 12.53
CA ILE A 209 12.13 -11.05 12.77
C ILE A 209 13.14 -11.20 11.62
N ALA A 210 12.69 -11.07 10.36
CA ALA A 210 13.55 -11.21 9.20
C ALA A 210 14.64 -10.13 9.14
N LEU A 211 14.33 -8.88 9.51
CA LEU A 211 15.32 -7.80 9.61
C LEU A 211 16.37 -8.12 10.69
N ARG A 212 15.94 -8.62 11.85
CA ARG A 212 16.85 -8.98 12.93
C ARG A 212 17.81 -10.10 12.50
N GLU A 213 17.28 -11.13 11.86
CA GLU A 213 18.01 -12.32 11.45
C GLU A 213 18.99 -12.05 10.29
N VAL A 214 18.59 -11.25 9.30
CA VAL A 214 19.42 -10.97 8.11
C VAL A 214 20.51 -9.95 8.41
N PHE A 215 20.20 -8.90 9.17
CA PHE A 215 21.15 -7.83 9.47
C PHE A 215 21.93 -8.04 10.78
N LYS A 216 21.61 -9.08 11.56
CA LYS A 216 22.29 -9.46 12.81
C LYS A 216 22.46 -8.29 13.79
N GLN A 217 21.40 -7.51 14.00
CA GLN A 217 21.41 -6.33 14.89
C GLN A 217 20.69 -6.59 16.22
N SER A 218 20.95 -5.74 17.22
CA SER A 218 20.22 -5.80 18.50
C SER A 218 18.75 -5.43 18.31
N CYS A 219 17.88 -5.94 19.20
CA CYS A 219 16.43 -5.77 19.13
C CYS A 219 16.03 -4.29 19.02
N PHE A 220 16.59 -3.43 19.87
CA PHE A 220 16.29 -1.99 19.90
C PHE A 220 16.68 -1.27 18.60
N LYS A 221 17.88 -1.54 18.07
CA LYS A 221 18.32 -0.96 16.78
C LYS A 221 17.42 -1.43 15.64
N THR A 222 17.01 -2.69 15.68
CA THR A 222 16.10 -3.27 14.68
C THR A 222 14.71 -2.65 14.77
N LEU A 223 14.21 -2.36 15.97
CA LEU A 223 12.89 -1.76 16.18
C LEU A 223 12.82 -0.34 15.61
N ILE A 224 13.82 0.50 15.89
CA ILE A 224 13.88 1.87 15.34
C ILE A 224 13.92 1.81 13.81
N LYS A 225 14.75 0.93 13.25
CA LYS A 225 14.86 0.75 11.80
C LYS A 225 13.59 0.19 11.19
N PHE A 226 12.94 -0.78 11.82
CA PHE A 226 11.67 -1.33 11.39
C PHE A 226 10.58 -0.27 11.35
N SER A 227 10.48 0.56 12.40
CA SER A 227 9.51 1.66 12.46
C SER A 227 9.77 2.70 11.37
N LEU A 228 11.03 3.14 11.21
CA LEU A 228 11.41 4.09 10.17
C LEU A 228 11.17 3.52 8.76
N LEU A 229 11.55 2.26 8.52
CA LEU A 229 11.31 1.57 7.26
C LEU A 229 9.81 1.49 6.95
N SER A 230 8.99 1.08 7.93
CA SER A 230 7.55 0.93 7.76
C SER A 230 6.87 2.27 7.48
N SER A 231 7.28 3.33 8.19
CA SER A 231 6.75 4.68 7.98
C SER A 231 7.11 5.21 6.59
N VAL A 232 8.40 5.18 6.21
CA VAL A 232 8.86 5.68 4.90
C VAL A 232 8.25 4.85 3.77
N TYR A 233 8.21 3.52 3.91
CA TYR A 233 7.59 2.66 2.92
C TYR A 233 6.08 2.91 2.79
N GLY A 234 5.39 3.16 3.91
CA GLY A 234 3.98 3.56 3.91
C GLY A 234 3.73 4.87 3.15
N VAL A 235 4.60 5.87 3.33
CA VAL A 235 4.55 7.14 2.58
C VAL A 235 4.76 6.90 1.08
N VAL A 236 5.73 6.06 0.70
CA VAL A 236 5.96 5.72 -0.71
C VAL A 236 4.74 5.02 -1.31
N VAL A 237 4.16 4.04 -0.62
CA VAL A 237 2.94 3.36 -1.07
C VAL A 237 1.80 4.37 -1.23
N PHE A 238 1.62 5.30 -0.28
CA PHE A 238 0.62 6.35 -0.37
C PHE A 238 0.79 7.21 -1.63
N PHE A 239 2.01 7.67 -1.94
CA PHE A 239 2.28 8.45 -3.15
C PHE A 239 2.07 7.65 -4.44
N VAL A 240 2.39 6.35 -4.46
CA VAL A 240 2.10 5.48 -5.59
C VAL A 240 0.59 5.37 -5.81
N LEU A 241 -0.19 5.15 -4.75
CA LEU A 241 -1.66 5.09 -4.84
C LEU A 241 -2.26 6.45 -5.26
N LEU A 242 -1.71 7.55 -4.76
CA LEU A 242 -2.11 8.91 -5.15
C LEU A 242 -1.81 9.18 -6.63
N GLY A 243 -0.65 8.75 -7.12
CA GLY A 243 -0.31 8.86 -8.54
C GLY A 243 -1.30 8.09 -9.43
N LEU A 244 -1.68 6.88 -9.02
CA LEU A 244 -2.71 6.09 -9.71
C LEU A 244 -4.06 6.80 -9.69
N SER A 245 -4.49 7.35 -8.55
CA SER A 245 -5.77 8.06 -8.47
C SER A 245 -5.80 9.36 -9.29
N LEU A 246 -4.70 10.10 -9.35
CA LEU A 246 -4.60 11.29 -10.20
C LEU A 246 -4.63 10.93 -11.69
N ALA A 247 -4.00 9.82 -12.09
CA ALA A 247 -4.09 9.30 -13.44
C ALA A 247 -5.53 8.94 -13.82
N THR A 248 -6.29 8.32 -12.90
CA THR A 248 -7.72 8.05 -13.08
C THR A 248 -8.51 9.31 -13.41
N VAL A 249 -8.25 10.41 -12.69
CA VAL A 249 -8.91 11.72 -12.91
C VAL A 249 -8.38 12.42 -14.15
N ALA A 250 -7.15 12.14 -14.61
CA ALA A 250 -6.55 12.80 -15.77
C ALA A 250 -6.95 12.17 -17.11
N LEU A 251 -7.28 10.88 -17.10
CA LEU A 251 -7.80 10.15 -18.25
C LEU A 251 -9.32 10.34 -18.45
N LEU A 252 -9.92 11.28 -17.72
CA LEU A 252 -11.30 11.73 -17.80
C LEU A 252 -11.37 13.14 -18.38
#